data_AF-U2KK22-F1
#
_entry.id   AF-U2KK22-F1
#
_cell.length_a   1.000
_cell.length_b   1.000
_cell.length_c   1.000
_cell.angle_alpha   90.00
_cell.angle_beta   90.00
_cell.angle_gamma   90.00
#
_symmetry.space_group_name_H-M   'P 1'
#
loop_
_entity.id
_entity.type
_entity.pdbx_description
1 polymer ?
#
loop_
_entity_poly.entity_id
_entity_poly.type
_entity_poly.pdbx_seq_one_letter_code
_entity_poly.pdbx_strand_id
1 'polypeptide(L)'
;MRKFFLKIHKWFALPLGVVMAILCFSGLAILLIKDLAPLFDMNAKELPIYTTIVRLHRWLFMKPENAHDGGLSLGRILTAVSSICMTIVLLSGIVIWWPKSKKALKNRLKISTNKGFRRFVYDSHVSLGIYVVIFLLLMSLTGPVFSFGWYRQGISKLFGQPMPPKGMKMQQPKDGAKQSATNDKAFVQVDTSQIKQQTQAAKDEAKDMKGDQHGKKPKGGKLFKQLHTGTWGGWFSRVLYAIAAFIGGFLPISGYYLWWKRRSREKN
;
A
#
# COMPACT_ATOMS: atom_id res chain seq x y z
N MET A 1 -6.88 12.05 -30.58
CA MET A 1 -6.27 11.39 -29.40
C MET A 1 -6.45 12.17 -28.08
N ARG A 2 -5.87 13.37 -27.86
CA ARG A 2 -5.96 14.05 -26.54
C ARG A 2 -7.36 14.26 -25.94
N LYS A 3 -8.36 14.58 -26.78
CA LYS A 3 -9.76 14.76 -26.33
C LYS A 3 -10.35 13.46 -25.73
N PHE A 4 -9.96 12.31 -26.27
CA PHE A 4 -10.38 11.00 -25.78
C PHE A 4 -9.76 10.69 -24.41
N PHE A 5 -8.44 10.85 -24.27
CA PHE A 5 -7.76 10.68 -22.97
C PHE A 5 -8.27 11.67 -21.91
N LEU A 6 -8.60 12.91 -22.29
CA LEU A 6 -9.25 13.87 -21.38
C LEU A 6 -10.61 13.39 -20.89
N LYS A 7 -11.41 12.69 -21.72
CA LYS A 7 -12.67 12.09 -21.29
C LYS A 7 -12.39 10.95 -20.31
N ILE A 8 -11.50 10.02 -20.65
CA ILE A 8 -11.08 8.90 -19.77
C ILE A 8 -10.60 9.42 -18.42
N HIS A 9 -9.66 10.37 -18.43
CA HIS A 9 -9.06 10.93 -17.22
C HIS A 9 -10.13 11.48 -16.29
N LYS A 10 -11.10 12.26 -16.81
CA LYS A 10 -12.22 12.77 -16.01
C LYS A 10 -13.17 11.68 -15.54
N TRP A 11 -13.48 10.71 -16.40
CA TRP A 11 -14.41 9.61 -16.09
C TRP A 11 -13.94 8.76 -14.93
N PHE A 12 -12.64 8.51 -14.81
CA PHE A 12 -12.08 7.77 -13.68
C PHE A 12 -11.76 8.67 -12.48
N ALA A 13 -11.26 9.90 -12.71
CA ALA A 13 -10.85 10.78 -11.63
C ALA A 13 -12.01 11.38 -10.82
N LEU A 14 -13.18 11.65 -11.44
CA LEU A 14 -14.33 12.27 -10.77
C LEU A 14 -15.17 11.35 -9.87
N PRO A 15 -15.35 10.05 -10.14
CA PRO A 15 -16.04 9.18 -9.18
C PRO A 15 -15.08 8.66 -8.11
N LEU A 16 -13.82 8.40 -8.47
CA LEU A 16 -12.86 7.76 -7.57
C LEU A 16 -11.95 8.74 -6.83
N GLY A 17 -11.98 10.03 -7.18
CA GLY A 17 -11.02 11.00 -6.68
C GLY A 17 -11.01 11.16 -5.16
N VAL A 18 -12.16 11.01 -4.50
CA VAL A 18 -12.24 11.08 -3.03
C VAL A 18 -11.52 9.87 -2.41
N VAL A 19 -11.78 8.67 -2.93
CA VAL A 19 -11.10 7.45 -2.51
C VAL A 19 -9.59 7.55 -2.74
N MET A 20 -9.15 8.06 -3.90
CA MET A 20 -7.71 8.24 -4.17
C MET A 20 -7.06 9.22 -3.20
N ALA A 21 -7.74 10.33 -2.88
CA ALA A 21 -7.23 11.30 -1.91
C ALA A 21 -7.09 10.67 -0.52
N ILE A 22 -8.09 9.93 -0.06
CA ILE A 22 -8.06 9.20 1.22
C ILE A 22 -6.90 8.19 1.24
N LEU A 23 -6.71 7.42 0.17
CA LEU A 23 -5.60 6.46 0.07
C LEU A 23 -4.23 7.14 0.08
N CYS A 24 -4.08 8.29 -0.61
CA CYS A 24 -2.83 9.05 -0.59
C CYS A 24 -2.52 9.63 0.79
N PHE A 25 -3.49 10.29 1.45
CA PHE A 25 -3.28 10.87 2.78
C PHE A 25 -3.08 9.82 3.87
N SER A 26 -3.83 8.71 3.82
CA SER A 26 -3.61 7.59 4.75
C SER A 26 -2.25 6.92 4.52
N GLY A 27 -1.80 6.80 3.27
CA GLY A 27 -0.46 6.29 2.94
C GLY A 27 0.65 7.19 3.46
N LEU A 28 0.50 8.52 3.30
CA LEU A 28 1.39 9.52 3.89
C LEU A 28 1.45 9.38 5.41
N ALA A 29 0.30 9.29 6.08
CA ALA A 29 0.24 9.16 7.54
C ALA A 29 0.94 7.87 8.03
N ILE A 30 0.81 6.75 7.30
CA ILE A 30 1.54 5.50 7.62
C ILE A 30 3.05 5.71 7.54
N LEU A 31 3.53 6.41 6.50
CA LEU A 31 4.96 6.70 6.35
C LEU A 31 5.47 7.59 7.49
N LEU A 32 4.77 8.69 7.77
CA LEU A 32 5.15 9.65 8.80
C LEU A 32 5.14 9.03 10.19
N ILE A 33 4.06 8.36 10.60
CA ILE A 33 3.99 7.74 11.93
C ILE A 33 5.09 6.70 12.10
N LYS A 34 5.38 5.93 11.06
CA LYS A 34 6.46 4.92 11.10
C LYS A 34 7.85 5.56 11.24
N ASP A 35 8.06 6.74 10.67
CA ASP A 35 9.32 7.48 10.76
C ASP A 35 9.46 8.33 12.03
N LEU A 36 8.35 8.81 12.58
CA LEU A 36 8.33 9.62 13.80
C LEU A 36 8.32 8.78 15.07
N ALA A 37 7.71 7.58 15.06
CA ALA A 37 7.61 6.77 16.28
C ALA A 37 8.98 6.48 16.95
N PRO A 38 10.06 6.15 16.20
CA PRO A 38 11.39 5.98 16.80
C PRO A 38 11.95 7.25 17.46
N LEU A 39 11.51 8.45 17.06
CA LEU A 39 11.94 9.71 17.70
C LEU A 39 11.37 9.88 19.11
N PHE A 40 10.26 9.19 19.42
CA PHE A 40 9.61 9.22 20.72
C PHE A 40 9.83 7.93 21.52
N ASP A 41 10.80 7.10 21.11
CA ASP A 41 11.04 5.76 21.68
C ASP A 41 9.80 4.84 21.66
N MET A 42 8.86 5.11 20.75
CA MET A 42 7.62 4.34 20.60
C MET A 42 7.72 3.36 19.43
N ASN A 43 7.11 2.19 19.59
CA ASN A 43 6.92 1.28 18.47
C ASN A 43 5.62 1.63 17.72
N ALA A 44 5.75 2.05 16.45
CA ALA A 44 4.61 2.45 15.62
C ALA A 44 3.48 1.41 15.59
N LYS A 45 3.79 0.11 15.71
CA LYS A 45 2.78 -0.96 15.64
C LYS A 45 1.88 -1.03 16.87
N GLU A 46 2.37 -0.58 18.02
CA GLU A 46 1.63 -0.58 19.28
C GLU A 46 0.62 0.58 19.34
N LEU A 47 0.80 1.60 18.48
CA LEU A 47 -0.10 2.74 18.46
C LEU A 47 -1.45 2.39 17.84
N PRO A 48 -2.58 2.64 18.54
CA PRO A 48 -3.91 2.35 18.01
C PRO A 48 -4.21 3.16 16.75
N ILE A 49 -3.68 4.39 16.67
CA ILE A 49 -3.84 5.24 15.49
C ILE A 49 -3.15 4.66 14.24
N TYR A 50 -1.96 4.08 14.39
CA TYR A 50 -1.25 3.46 13.28
C TYR A 50 -2.02 2.27 12.72
N THR A 51 -2.50 1.38 13.60
CA THR A 51 -3.27 0.21 13.17
C THR A 51 -4.58 0.60 12.51
N THR A 52 -5.23 1.65 13.01
CA THR A 52 -6.47 2.24 12.44
C THR A 52 -6.22 2.79 11.03
N ILE A 53 -5.14 3.56 10.84
CA ILE A 53 -4.79 4.11 9.51
C ILE A 53 -4.41 2.98 8.55
N VAL A 54 -3.69 1.95 9.00
CA VAL A 54 -3.38 0.78 8.18
C VAL A 54 -4.66 0.01 7.80
N ARG A 55 -5.64 -0.09 8.70
CA ARG A 55 -6.98 -0.66 8.41
C ARG A 55 -7.72 0.16 7.36
N LEU A 56 -7.70 1.48 7.45
CA LEU A 56 -8.27 2.38 6.45
C LEU A 56 -7.56 2.22 5.09
N HIS A 57 -6.24 2.33 5.07
CA HIS A 57 -5.48 2.36 3.83
C HIS A 57 -5.55 1.05 3.04
N ARG A 58 -5.51 -0.10 3.72
CA ARG A 58 -5.45 -1.41 3.06
C ARG A 58 -6.81 -2.10 2.92
N TRP A 59 -7.77 -1.76 3.76
CA TRP A 59 -9.09 -2.42 3.79
C TRP A 59 -10.27 -1.46 3.84
N LEU A 60 -10.08 -0.14 3.78
CA LEU A 60 -11.16 0.85 3.93
C LEU A 60 -12.06 0.55 5.13
N PHE A 61 -11.43 0.21 6.27
CA PHE A 61 -12.08 -0.26 7.51
C PHE A 61 -12.84 -1.60 7.45
N MET A 62 -12.99 -2.21 6.28
CA MET A 62 -13.61 -3.53 6.10
C MET A 62 -12.57 -4.66 6.20
N LYS A 63 -11.96 -4.80 7.37
CA LYS A 63 -11.03 -5.90 7.68
C LYS A 63 -11.85 -7.15 8.07
N PRO A 64 -11.73 -8.28 7.35
CA PRO A 64 -12.41 -9.51 7.74
C PRO A 64 -11.73 -10.12 8.99
N GLU A 65 -12.47 -10.87 9.80
CA GLU A 65 -11.90 -11.65 10.92
C GLU A 65 -10.81 -12.63 10.42
N ASN A 66 -10.99 -13.21 9.23
CA ASN A 66 -10.04 -14.14 8.59
C ASN A 66 -9.00 -13.44 7.70
N ALA A 67 -8.44 -12.30 8.13
CA ALA A 67 -7.48 -11.52 7.34
C ALA A 67 -6.16 -12.26 7.05
N HIS A 68 -5.81 -13.28 7.83
CA HIS A 68 -4.57 -14.04 7.71
C HIS A 68 -4.58 -15.06 6.57
N ASP A 69 -5.75 -15.59 6.17
CA ASP A 69 -5.87 -16.64 5.16
C ASP A 69 -5.91 -16.11 3.72
N GLY A 70 -5.67 -14.81 3.53
CA GLY A 70 -5.78 -14.20 2.22
C GLY A 70 -7.22 -14.05 1.74
N GLY A 71 -8.22 -14.12 2.62
CA GLY A 71 -9.63 -13.88 2.29
C GLY A 71 -9.83 -12.54 1.57
N LEU A 72 -10.57 -12.56 0.46
CA LEU A 72 -10.95 -11.34 -0.26
C LEU A 72 -12.01 -10.61 0.57
N SER A 73 -11.68 -9.42 1.08
CA SER A 73 -12.69 -8.51 1.61
C SER A 73 -13.04 -7.45 0.58
N LEU A 74 -14.28 -6.97 0.64
CA LEU A 74 -14.78 -5.89 -0.23
C LEU A 74 -13.85 -4.67 -0.19
N GLY A 75 -13.41 -4.26 1.00
CA GLY A 75 -12.49 -3.13 1.15
C GLY A 75 -11.11 -3.37 0.53
N ARG A 76 -10.59 -4.61 0.57
CA ARG A 76 -9.32 -4.96 -0.09
C ARG A 76 -9.46 -4.96 -1.62
N ILE A 77 -10.58 -5.45 -2.15
CA ILE A 77 -10.91 -5.40 -3.58
C ILE A 77 -11.02 -3.94 -4.01
N LEU A 78 -11.80 -3.13 -3.30
CA LEU A 78 -12.05 -1.73 -3.63
C LEU A 78 -10.75 -0.90 -3.62
N THR A 79 -9.88 -1.12 -2.64
CA THR A 79 -8.55 -0.49 -2.58
C THR A 79 -7.67 -0.89 -3.77
N ALA A 80 -7.70 -2.17 -4.16
CA ALA A 80 -6.90 -2.66 -5.29
C ALA A 80 -7.42 -2.16 -6.64
N VAL A 81 -8.73 -2.19 -6.85
CA VAL A 81 -9.39 -1.68 -8.06
C VAL A 81 -9.16 -0.17 -8.19
N SER A 82 -9.33 0.58 -7.09
CA SER A 82 -9.02 2.02 -7.10
C SER A 82 -7.55 2.27 -7.45
N SER A 83 -6.59 1.51 -6.92
CA SER A 83 -5.17 1.63 -7.32
C SER A 83 -4.92 1.36 -8.81
N ILE A 84 -5.63 0.40 -9.42
CA ILE A 84 -5.57 0.14 -10.87
C ILE A 84 -6.16 1.32 -11.65
N CYS A 85 -7.32 1.84 -11.24
CA CYS A 85 -7.92 3.01 -11.85
C CYS A 85 -7.01 4.26 -11.71
N MET A 86 -6.33 4.43 -10.58
CA MET A 86 -5.35 5.50 -10.37
C MET A 86 -4.21 5.40 -11.37
N THR A 87 -3.72 4.19 -11.62
CA THR A 87 -2.71 3.94 -12.67
C THR A 87 -3.20 4.41 -14.04
N ILE A 88 -4.45 4.10 -14.42
CA ILE A 88 -5.04 4.56 -15.69
C ILE A 88 -5.18 6.10 -15.73
N VAL A 89 -5.58 6.72 -14.62
CA VAL A 89 -5.68 8.19 -14.49
C VAL A 89 -4.30 8.84 -14.66
N LEU A 90 -3.25 8.29 -14.08
CA LEU A 90 -1.88 8.80 -14.22
C LEU A 90 -1.35 8.64 -15.65
N LEU A 91 -1.52 7.46 -16.26
CA LEU A 91 -1.12 7.20 -17.64
C LEU A 91 -1.83 8.15 -18.62
N SER A 92 -3.15 8.31 -18.47
CA SER A 92 -3.91 9.28 -19.27
C SER A 92 -3.47 10.72 -19.00
N GLY A 93 -3.11 11.06 -17.76
CA GLY A 93 -2.55 12.35 -17.37
C GLY A 93 -1.25 12.70 -18.12
N ILE A 94 -0.32 11.73 -18.22
CA ILE A 94 0.93 11.89 -18.97
C ILE A 94 0.64 12.17 -20.45
N VAL A 95 -0.26 11.40 -21.06
CA VAL A 95 -0.64 11.57 -22.48
C VAL A 95 -1.26 12.95 -22.74
N ILE A 96 -2.06 13.45 -21.80
CA ILE A 96 -2.68 14.78 -21.88
C ILE A 96 -1.62 15.89 -21.72
N TRP A 97 -0.67 15.68 -20.82
CA TRP A 97 0.38 16.64 -20.45
C TRP A 97 1.38 16.86 -21.59
N TRP A 98 1.77 15.79 -22.29
CA TRP A 98 2.84 15.79 -23.31
C TRP A 98 2.74 17.00 -24.25
N PRO A 99 3.65 17.99 -24.26
CA PRO A 99 3.49 19.20 -25.06
C PRO A 99 3.81 18.99 -26.55
N LYS A 100 3.24 19.83 -27.43
CA LYS A 100 3.57 19.84 -28.87
C LYS A 100 4.76 20.76 -29.23
N SER A 101 5.30 21.51 -28.26
CA SER A 101 6.36 22.52 -28.49
C SER A 101 7.18 22.76 -27.20
N LYS A 102 8.47 23.08 -27.35
CA LYS A 102 9.39 23.42 -26.25
C LYS A 102 8.93 24.67 -25.46
N LYS A 103 8.33 25.67 -26.12
CA LYS A 103 7.77 26.86 -25.46
C LYS A 103 6.57 26.49 -24.57
N ALA A 104 5.74 25.57 -25.04
CA ALA A 104 4.62 25.05 -24.28
C ALA A 104 5.07 24.18 -23.09
N LEU A 105 6.21 23.49 -23.19
CA LEU A 105 6.81 22.75 -22.09
C LEU A 105 7.23 23.68 -20.94
N LYS A 106 8.01 24.74 -21.24
CA LYS A 106 8.42 25.73 -20.23
C LYS A 106 7.22 26.36 -19.52
N ASN A 107 6.17 26.69 -20.27
CA ASN A 107 4.95 27.27 -19.72
C ASN A 107 4.12 26.29 -18.87
N ARG A 108 4.22 24.98 -19.09
CA ARG A 108 3.49 23.95 -18.32
C ARG A 108 4.21 23.55 -17.03
N LEU A 109 5.52 23.75 -16.98
CA LEU A 109 6.32 23.52 -15.77
C LEU A 109 6.31 24.75 -14.85
N LYS A 110 6.19 25.96 -15.41
CA LYS A 110 6.11 27.19 -14.62
C LYS A 110 4.75 27.36 -13.93
N ILE A 111 4.76 27.50 -12.61
CA ILE A 111 3.57 27.87 -11.82
C ILE A 111 3.40 29.38 -11.89
N SER A 112 2.25 29.84 -12.40
CA SER A 112 1.91 31.27 -12.41
C SER A 112 0.97 31.59 -11.24
N THR A 113 1.42 32.47 -10.33
CA THR A 113 0.64 32.91 -9.17
C THR A 113 -0.17 34.19 -9.42
N ASN A 114 0.16 34.94 -10.48
CA ASN A 114 -0.32 36.31 -10.70
C ASN A 114 -1.49 36.43 -11.71
N LYS A 115 -2.27 35.35 -11.94
CA LYS A 115 -3.34 35.30 -12.96
C LYS A 115 -4.69 34.79 -12.43
N GLY A 116 -4.88 34.88 -11.11
CA GLY A 116 -6.09 34.47 -10.41
C GLY A 116 -6.10 33.01 -9.93
N PHE A 117 -6.86 32.74 -8.87
CA PHE A 117 -6.83 31.47 -8.13
C PHE A 117 -7.14 30.24 -8.99
N ARG A 118 -8.12 30.31 -9.90
CA ARG A 118 -8.44 29.21 -10.83
C ARG A 118 -7.25 28.83 -11.72
N ARG A 119 -6.52 29.83 -12.22
CA ARG A 119 -5.36 29.61 -13.08
C ARG A 119 -4.21 29.01 -12.28
N PHE A 120 -3.99 29.50 -11.07
CA PHE A 120 -3.03 28.94 -10.13
C PHE A 120 -3.30 27.46 -9.82
N VAL A 121 -4.55 27.09 -9.52
CA VAL A 121 -4.92 25.69 -9.26
C VAL A 121 -4.71 24.82 -10.51
N TYR A 122 -5.05 25.34 -11.69
CA TYR A 122 -4.81 24.63 -12.96
C TYR A 122 -3.31 24.42 -13.21
N ASP A 123 -2.50 25.47 -13.12
CA ASP A 123 -1.05 25.39 -13.36
C ASP A 123 -0.37 24.50 -12.31
N SER A 124 -0.80 24.56 -11.05
CA SER A 124 -0.32 23.69 -9.97
C SER A 124 -0.69 22.23 -10.20
N HIS A 125 -1.93 21.92 -10.56
CA HIS A 125 -2.36 20.53 -10.83
C HIS A 125 -1.56 19.91 -11.99
N VAL A 126 -1.31 20.68 -13.05
CA VAL A 126 -0.56 20.21 -14.23
C VAL A 126 0.94 20.09 -13.93
N SER A 127 1.53 21.05 -13.22
CA SER A 127 2.97 21.08 -12.92
C SER A 127 3.33 20.10 -11.80
N LEU A 128 2.66 20.17 -10.65
CA LEU A 128 2.89 19.23 -9.55
C LEU A 128 2.58 17.79 -9.97
N GLY A 129 1.52 17.60 -10.76
CA GLY A 129 1.14 16.29 -11.29
C GLY A 129 2.26 15.61 -12.06
N ILE A 130 2.99 16.32 -12.94
CA ILE A 130 4.09 15.73 -13.69
C ILE A 130 5.33 15.47 -12.81
N TYR A 131 5.61 16.32 -11.83
CA TYR A 131 6.77 16.12 -10.93
C TYR A 131 6.65 14.84 -10.10
N VAL A 132 5.44 14.53 -9.61
CA VAL A 132 5.23 13.37 -8.74
C VAL A 132 4.73 12.12 -9.47
N VAL A 133 4.45 12.22 -10.78
CA VAL A 133 3.80 11.14 -11.54
C VAL A 133 4.56 9.82 -11.44
N ILE A 134 5.90 9.87 -11.47
CA ILE A 134 6.73 8.66 -11.45
C ILE A 134 6.58 7.93 -10.12
N PHE A 135 6.57 8.65 -9.00
CA PHE A 135 6.40 8.08 -7.67
C PHE A 135 4.98 7.57 -7.47
N LEU A 136 3.97 8.34 -7.87
CA LEU A 136 2.56 7.92 -7.81
C LEU A 136 2.30 6.69 -8.66
N LEU A 137 2.92 6.58 -9.84
CA LEU A 137 2.77 5.43 -10.73
C LEU A 137 3.42 4.17 -10.13
N LEU A 138 4.59 4.30 -9.52
CA LEU A 138 5.23 3.19 -8.80
C LEU A 138 4.36 2.70 -7.63
N MET A 139 3.82 3.62 -6.84
CA MET A 139 2.90 3.29 -5.74
C MET A 139 1.62 2.62 -6.25
N SER A 140 0.98 3.17 -7.29
CA SER A 140 -0.30 2.66 -7.80
C SER A 140 -0.17 1.33 -8.53
N LEU A 141 0.96 1.05 -9.17
CA LEU A 141 1.27 -0.25 -9.79
C LEU A 141 1.60 -1.32 -8.75
N THR A 142 2.27 -0.96 -7.67
CA THR A 142 2.67 -1.93 -6.63
C THR A 142 1.57 -2.22 -5.62
N GLY A 143 0.59 -1.34 -5.43
CA GLY A 143 -0.53 -1.52 -4.50
C GLY A 143 -1.35 -2.81 -4.72
N PRO A 144 -1.82 -3.12 -5.94
CA PRO A 144 -2.66 -4.30 -6.20
C PRO A 144 -1.95 -5.63 -5.92
N VAL A 145 -0.61 -5.66 -5.91
CA VAL A 145 0.21 -6.84 -5.58
C VAL A 145 -0.12 -7.40 -4.19
N PHE A 146 -0.55 -6.55 -3.25
CA PHE A 146 -0.91 -6.96 -1.89
C PHE A 146 -2.33 -7.52 -1.76
N SER A 147 -3.14 -7.42 -2.82
CA SER A 147 -4.56 -7.78 -2.82
C SER A 147 -4.87 -8.95 -3.75
N PHE A 148 -4.24 -8.98 -4.94
CA PHE A 148 -4.52 -9.96 -5.99
C PHE A 148 -3.30 -10.84 -6.25
N GLY A 149 -3.42 -12.13 -5.90
CA GLY A 149 -2.35 -13.11 -6.15
C GLY A 149 -2.01 -13.27 -7.63
N TRP A 150 -3.01 -13.19 -8.52
CA TRP A 150 -2.80 -13.26 -9.97
C TRP A 150 -2.00 -12.05 -10.49
N TYR A 151 -2.31 -10.85 -9.99
CA TYR A 151 -1.61 -9.61 -10.36
C TYR A 151 -0.15 -9.67 -9.90
N ARG A 152 0.06 -10.12 -8.66
CA ARG A 152 1.40 -10.37 -8.12
C ARG A 152 2.19 -11.36 -8.98
N GLN A 153 1.58 -12.46 -9.42
CA GLN A 153 2.23 -13.42 -10.31
C GLN A 153 2.58 -12.80 -11.67
N GLY A 154 1.66 -12.05 -12.28
CA GLY A 154 1.90 -11.37 -13.55
C GLY A 154 3.06 -10.36 -13.47
N ILE A 155 3.03 -9.47 -12.49
CA ILE A 155 4.10 -8.49 -12.28
C ILE A 155 5.43 -9.19 -11.92
N SER A 156 5.40 -10.24 -11.10
CA SER A 156 6.65 -10.97 -10.76
C SER A 156 7.30 -11.64 -11.96
N LYS A 157 6.50 -12.18 -12.91
CA LYS A 157 7.01 -12.67 -14.19
C LYS A 157 7.68 -11.56 -15.00
N LEU A 158 7.06 -10.38 -15.06
CA LEU A 158 7.59 -9.22 -15.78
C LEU A 158 8.94 -8.75 -15.21
N PHE A 159 9.10 -8.82 -13.88
CA PHE A 159 10.34 -8.47 -13.18
C PHE A 159 11.33 -9.64 -13.02
N GLY A 160 11.09 -10.78 -13.66
CA GLY A 160 11.97 -11.95 -13.61
C GLY A 160 12.18 -12.53 -12.21
N GLN A 161 11.23 -12.34 -11.29
CA GLN A 161 11.34 -12.81 -9.91
C GLN A 161 10.85 -14.26 -9.79
N PRO A 162 11.69 -15.22 -9.35
CA PRO A 162 11.23 -16.58 -9.08
C PRO A 162 10.28 -16.55 -7.87
N MET A 163 9.02 -16.92 -8.11
CA MET A 163 8.04 -17.13 -7.05
C MET A 163 7.58 -18.59 -7.04
N PRO A 164 7.36 -19.20 -5.86
CA PRO A 164 6.86 -20.56 -5.79
C PRO A 164 5.46 -20.66 -6.43
N PRO A 165 5.15 -21.78 -7.11
CA PRO A 165 3.84 -22.03 -7.68
C PRO A 165 2.73 -21.99 -6.62
N LYS A 166 1.54 -21.59 -7.06
CA LYS A 166 0.31 -21.47 -6.26
C LYS A 166 -0.15 -22.87 -5.83
N GLY A 167 0.44 -23.42 -4.76
CA GLY A 167 0.13 -24.78 -4.30
C GLY A 167 0.45 -25.09 -2.84
N MET A 168 1.44 -24.44 -2.21
CA MET A 168 1.68 -24.65 -0.78
C MET A 168 0.78 -23.71 0.02
N LYS A 169 -0.43 -24.18 0.33
CA LYS A 169 -1.11 -23.75 1.55
C LYS A 169 -0.08 -23.94 2.66
N MET A 170 0.35 -22.85 3.28
CA MET A 170 0.98 -22.93 4.59
C MET A 170 -0.14 -23.36 5.55
N GLN A 171 -0.44 -24.66 5.56
CA GLN A 171 -1.05 -25.29 6.71
C GLN A 171 -0.08 -24.98 7.84
N GLN A 172 -0.49 -24.08 8.73
CA GLN A 172 0.06 -24.11 10.08
C GLN A 172 -0.05 -25.56 10.56
N PRO A 173 0.96 -26.11 11.24
CA PRO A 173 0.77 -27.32 12.02
C PRO A 173 -0.45 -27.05 12.92
N LYS A 174 -1.52 -27.80 12.68
CA LYS A 174 -2.60 -27.94 13.64
C LYS A 174 -2.00 -28.74 14.79
N ASP A 175 -1.36 -28.04 15.73
CA ASP A 175 -1.08 -28.64 17.03
C ASP A 175 -2.44 -28.87 17.70
N GLY A 176 -2.67 -30.13 18.06
CA GLY A 176 -3.99 -30.71 18.16
C GLY A 176 -4.86 -30.11 19.26
N ALA A 177 -5.97 -29.48 18.86
CA ALA A 177 -7.16 -29.43 19.70
C ALA A 177 -7.83 -30.81 19.64
N LYS A 178 -7.36 -31.74 20.47
CA LYS A 178 -8.12 -32.95 20.79
C LYS A 178 -9.31 -32.53 21.66
N GLN A 179 -10.47 -32.64 21.03
CA GLN A 179 -11.74 -33.11 21.58
C GLN A 179 -11.95 -32.99 23.09
N SER A 180 -12.89 -32.11 23.43
CA SER A 180 -13.81 -32.27 24.56
C SER A 180 -14.34 -33.70 24.64
N ALA A 181 -14.02 -34.40 25.72
CA ALA A 181 -14.75 -35.56 26.20
C ALA A 181 -14.83 -35.45 27.74
N THR A 182 -16.05 -35.18 28.20
CA THR A 182 -16.74 -35.65 29.41
C THR A 182 -15.89 -36.07 30.62
N ASN A 183 -16.19 -35.44 31.76
CA ASN A 183 -15.79 -35.82 33.11
C ASN A 183 -16.13 -37.29 33.43
N ASP A 184 -15.22 -38.03 34.07
CA ASP A 184 -15.52 -38.72 35.32
C ASP A 184 -14.25 -39.28 36.01
N LYS A 185 -14.38 -39.45 37.33
CA LYS A 185 -13.37 -39.55 38.40
C LYS A 185 -12.43 -40.77 38.30
N ALA A 186 -11.17 -40.62 38.76
CA ALA A 186 -10.51 -41.55 39.71
C ALA A 186 -9.09 -41.09 40.08
N PHE A 187 -8.81 -41.10 41.39
CA PHE A 187 -7.53 -40.88 42.05
C PHE A 187 -6.41 -41.80 41.52
N VAL A 188 -5.18 -41.29 41.33
CA VAL A 188 -3.92 -41.89 41.85
C VAL A 188 -2.85 -40.78 41.96
N GLN A 189 -2.11 -40.89 43.06
CA GLN A 189 -1.07 -40.07 43.64
C GLN A 189 0.13 -39.76 42.73
N VAL A 190 0.64 -38.55 42.92
CA VAL A 190 1.79 -37.92 42.27
C VAL A 190 3.12 -38.55 42.72
N ASP A 191 4.04 -38.80 41.78
CA ASP A 191 5.49 -38.82 42.05
C ASP A 191 6.19 -37.80 41.12
N THR A 192 6.54 -36.64 41.69
CA THR A 192 7.10 -35.46 40.98
C THR A 192 8.64 -35.50 40.89
N SER A 193 9.28 -36.64 41.17
CA SER A 193 10.74 -36.71 41.23
C SER A 193 11.44 -37.08 39.92
N GLN A 194 10.74 -37.62 38.90
CA GLN A 194 11.38 -38.06 37.64
C GLN A 194 11.21 -37.13 36.42
N ILE A 195 10.35 -36.11 36.47
CA ILE A 195 10.12 -35.19 35.33
C ILE A 195 11.24 -34.14 35.20
N LYS A 196 12.02 -33.90 36.26
CA LYS A 196 12.99 -32.80 36.30
C LYS A 196 14.38 -33.15 35.74
N GLN A 197 14.71 -34.43 35.54
CA GLN A 197 16.05 -34.83 35.06
C GLN A 197 16.12 -35.05 33.53
N GLN A 198 14.98 -35.35 32.88
CA GLN A 198 14.91 -35.49 31.42
C GLN A 198 14.69 -34.15 30.68
N THR A 199 14.30 -33.10 31.39
CA THR A 199 14.05 -31.76 30.82
C THR A 199 15.32 -30.90 30.72
N GLN A 200 16.41 -31.29 31.40
CA GLN A 200 17.64 -30.50 31.45
C GLN A 200 18.74 -31.02 30.49
N ALA A 201 18.84 -32.34 30.26
CA ALA A 201 19.77 -32.88 29.26
C ALA A 201 19.36 -32.58 27.80
N ALA A 202 18.05 -32.43 27.52
CA ALA A 202 17.55 -32.04 26.20
C ALA A 202 17.71 -30.53 25.88
N LYS A 203 18.13 -29.71 26.87
CA LYS A 203 18.35 -28.26 26.68
C LYS A 203 19.79 -27.89 26.32
N ASP A 204 20.75 -28.76 26.61
CA ASP A 204 22.16 -28.49 26.33
C ASP A 204 22.62 -29.12 25.00
N GLU A 205 22.00 -30.22 24.52
CA GLU A 205 22.25 -30.73 23.16
C GLU A 205 21.51 -29.96 22.04
N ALA A 206 20.49 -29.16 22.38
CA ALA A 206 19.79 -28.30 21.42
C ALA A 206 20.52 -26.97 21.14
N LYS A 207 21.68 -26.73 21.77
CA LYS A 207 22.49 -25.52 21.56
C LYS A 207 23.57 -25.66 20.49
N ASP A 208 23.95 -26.86 20.07
CA ASP A 208 25.04 -27.09 19.10
C ASP A 208 24.60 -27.57 17.71
N MET A 209 23.30 -27.48 17.39
CA MET A 209 22.79 -27.60 16.01
C MET A 209 21.96 -26.39 15.58
N LYS A 210 22.41 -25.18 15.92
CA LYS A 210 21.91 -23.94 15.32
C LYS A 210 22.71 -23.57 14.07
N GLY A 211 22.98 -24.56 13.22
CA GLY A 211 23.49 -24.39 11.87
C GLY A 211 22.32 -24.10 10.91
N ASP A 212 22.33 -22.91 10.32
CA ASP A 212 21.79 -22.62 8.99
C ASP A 212 20.42 -23.20 8.60
N GLN A 213 19.36 -22.70 9.22
CA GLN A 213 18.01 -22.76 8.63
C GLN A 213 17.44 -21.33 8.53
N HIS A 214 18.14 -20.49 7.78
CA HIS A 214 17.57 -19.25 7.24
C HIS A 214 16.60 -19.62 6.12
N GLY A 215 15.39 -20.06 6.49
CA GLY A 215 14.26 -20.24 5.59
C GLY A 215 13.97 -18.92 4.86
N LYS A 216 14.52 -18.78 3.65
CA LYS A 216 14.43 -17.58 2.81
C LYS A 216 12.96 -17.27 2.54
N LYS A 217 12.38 -16.34 3.32
CA LYS A 217 11.10 -15.69 3.01
C LYS A 217 11.11 -15.23 1.54
N PRO A 218 10.00 -15.39 0.79
CA PRO A 218 10.00 -15.16 -0.65
C PRO A 218 10.38 -13.72 -0.96
N LYS A 219 11.57 -13.54 -1.54
CA LYS A 219 12.22 -12.23 -1.80
C LYS A 219 11.32 -11.25 -2.56
N GLY A 220 10.45 -11.75 -3.46
CA GLY A 220 9.55 -10.92 -4.26
C GLY A 220 8.55 -10.09 -3.44
N GLY A 221 8.00 -10.63 -2.34
CA GLY A 221 7.04 -9.87 -1.52
C GLY A 221 7.66 -8.67 -0.79
N LYS A 222 8.96 -8.78 -0.47
CA LYS A 222 9.73 -7.72 0.17
C LYS A 222 10.03 -6.59 -0.81
N LEU A 223 10.38 -6.94 -2.06
CA LEU A 223 10.69 -5.98 -3.13
C LEU A 223 9.49 -5.07 -3.44
N PHE A 224 8.30 -5.63 -3.68
CA PHE A 224 7.12 -4.81 -3.97
C PHE A 224 6.74 -3.91 -2.80
N LYS A 225 6.90 -4.40 -1.57
CA LYS A 225 6.72 -3.57 -0.37
C LYS A 225 7.73 -2.43 -0.31
N GLN A 226 8.99 -2.69 -0.67
CA GLN A 226 10.02 -1.66 -0.71
C GLN A 226 9.75 -0.59 -1.77
N LEU A 227 9.34 -1.01 -2.97
CA LEU A 227 8.97 -0.11 -4.06
C LEU A 227 7.70 0.70 -3.76
N HIS A 228 6.71 0.09 -3.10
CA HIS A 228 5.48 0.79 -2.72
C HIS A 228 5.70 1.82 -1.61
N THR A 229 6.52 1.48 -0.61
CA THR A 229 6.76 2.35 0.56
C THR A 229 7.96 3.29 0.38
N GLY A 230 8.64 3.24 -0.76
CA GLY A 230 9.83 4.06 -1.01
C GLY A 230 10.98 3.74 -0.06
N THR A 231 11.08 2.51 0.47
CA THR A 231 12.14 2.12 1.43
C THR A 231 13.40 1.56 0.75
N TRP A 232 13.49 1.66 -0.58
CA TRP A 232 14.62 1.15 -1.36
C TRP A 232 15.86 2.05 -1.32
N GLY A 233 15.70 3.36 -1.19
CA GLY A 233 16.78 4.35 -1.10
C GLY A 233 16.97 4.94 0.30
N GLY A 234 16.59 4.19 1.35
CA GLY A 234 16.72 4.65 2.74
C GLY A 234 15.77 5.80 3.08
N TRP A 235 16.26 6.80 3.84
CA TRP A 235 15.45 7.94 4.30
C TRP A 235 15.09 8.90 3.16
N PHE A 236 16.01 9.10 2.20
CA PHE A 236 15.83 10.06 1.10
C PHE A 236 14.64 9.69 0.21
N SER A 237 14.57 8.42 -0.22
CA SER A 237 13.43 7.95 -1.02
C SER A 237 12.11 8.00 -0.26
N ARG A 238 12.12 7.86 1.07
CA ARG A 238 10.91 7.98 1.89
C ARG A 238 10.40 9.41 1.96
N VAL A 239 11.29 10.39 2.07
CA VAL A 239 10.92 11.81 2.00
C VAL A 239 10.30 12.15 0.65
N LEU A 240 10.89 11.67 -0.45
CA LEU A 240 10.31 11.86 -1.79
C LEU A 240 8.92 11.23 -1.93
N TYR A 241 8.73 10.01 -1.40
CA TYR A 241 7.43 9.36 -1.41
C TYR A 241 6.41 10.08 -0.53
N ALA A 242 6.82 10.63 0.61
CA ALA A 242 5.95 11.44 1.46
C ALA A 242 5.49 12.71 0.74
N ILE A 243 6.42 13.44 0.10
CA ILE A 243 6.09 14.63 -0.71
C ILE A 243 5.16 14.24 -1.87
N ALA A 244 5.46 13.14 -2.56
CA ALA A 244 4.65 12.65 -3.65
C ALA A 244 3.24 12.24 -3.21
N ALA A 245 3.10 11.56 -2.07
CA ALA A 245 1.81 11.18 -1.50
C ALA A 245 1.00 12.39 -1.03
N PHE A 246 1.66 13.38 -0.44
CA PHE A 246 1.03 14.64 -0.04
C PHE A 246 0.47 15.37 -1.26
N ILE A 247 1.30 15.63 -2.27
CA ILE A 247 0.87 16.25 -3.54
C ILE A 247 -0.21 15.41 -4.20
N GLY A 248 -0.03 14.09 -4.23
CA GLY A 248 -0.98 13.13 -4.79
C GLY A 248 -2.37 13.21 -4.16
N GLY A 249 -2.47 13.45 -2.85
CA GLY A 249 -3.73 13.69 -2.16
C GLY A 249 -4.45 14.96 -2.62
N PHE A 250 -3.71 16.01 -2.97
CA PHE A 250 -4.26 17.27 -3.49
C PHE A 250 -4.61 17.24 -4.98
N LEU A 251 -4.07 16.30 -5.77
CA LEU A 251 -4.38 16.22 -7.20
C LEU A 251 -5.88 15.95 -7.46
N PRO A 252 -6.55 14.97 -6.83
CA PRO A 252 -7.99 14.81 -6.98
C PRO A 252 -8.78 16.03 -6.53
N ILE A 253 -8.41 16.64 -5.39
CA ILE A 253 -9.11 17.80 -4.81
C ILE A 253 -9.06 18.99 -5.78
N SER A 254 -7.87 19.31 -6.30
CA SER A 254 -7.69 20.35 -7.31
C SER A 254 -8.42 20.03 -8.62
N GLY A 255 -8.46 18.75 -9.02
CA GLY A 255 -9.23 18.28 -10.17
C GLY A 255 -10.74 18.50 -10.02
N TYR A 256 -11.32 18.16 -8.87
CA TYR A 256 -12.72 18.41 -8.54
C TYR A 256 -13.05 19.90 -8.57
N TYR A 257 -12.22 20.73 -7.93
CA TYR A 257 -12.39 22.18 -7.94
C TYR A 257 -12.45 22.72 -9.36
N LEU A 258 -11.53 22.31 -10.24
CA LEU A 258 -11.48 22.76 -11.64
C LEU A 258 -12.69 22.29 -12.44
N TRP A 259 -13.20 21.08 -12.18
CA TRP A 259 -14.41 20.58 -12.80
C TRP A 259 -15.66 21.36 -12.34
N TRP A 260 -15.80 21.58 -11.04
CA TRP A 260 -16.91 22.34 -10.46
C TRP A 260 -16.95 23.77 -11.02
N LYS A 261 -15.81 24.47 -11.00
CA LYS A 261 -15.71 25.85 -11.48
C LYS A 261 -15.95 25.97 -12.99
N ARG A 262 -15.67 24.91 -13.76
CA ARG A 262 -16.01 24.87 -15.18
C ARG A 262 -17.52 24.78 -15.40
N ARG A 263 -18.22 23.88 -14.69
CA ARG A 263 -19.68 23.73 -14.82
C ARG A 263 -20.45 24.96 -14.32
N SER A 264 -19.98 25.63 -13.29
CA SER A 264 -20.59 26.87 -12.80
C SER A 264 -20.55 28.03 -13.80
N ARG A 265 -19.60 28.02 -14.75
CA ARG A 265 -19.55 29.03 -15.84
C ARG A 265 -20.35 28.65 -17.09
N GLU A 266 -20.79 27.39 -17.19
CA GLU A 266 -21.65 26.93 -18.29
C GLU A 266 -23.14 27.12 -17.94
N LYS A 267 -23.46 27.44 -16.68
CA LYS A 267 -24.81 27.69 -16.16
C LYS A 267 -25.16 29.17 -15.97
N ASN A 268 -24.15 30.04 -15.96
CA ASN A 268 -24.28 31.49 -15.89
C ASN A 268 -23.90 32.07 -17.25
#